data_AF-A0A9C9GNZ5-F1
#
_entry.id   AF-A0A9C9GNZ5-F1
#
_cell.length_a   1.000
_cell.length_b   1.000
_cell.length_c   1.000
_cell.angle_alpha   90.00
_cell.angle_beta   90.00
_cell.angle_gamma   90.00
#
_symmetry.space_group_name_H-M   'P 1'
#
loop_
_entity.id
_entity.type
_entity.pdbx_description
1 polymer ?
#
loop_
_entity_poly.entity_id
_entity_poly.type
_entity_poly.pdbx_seq_one_letter_code
_entity_poly.pdbx_strand_id
1 'polypeptide(L)'
;MSADNNAFDNIPKVGSSGIQDKEYVSKVISDYVRNASDDGNTLKATASGKNFFNRDDVLKALNNIQLTYKSSYVAGQQVNINTDSFKTALLNSMAKLNKVAIPKSMNQIDGRTIDFVEMIFGAFLRDANISDAIKSLLLRLQIPVIKTSLIDHNFFYDNKHSARTLLDTIAHLGIGIEEEKNTVYQTINLVLDQLLRSFDKNTISFRTALSSLQRLTTIEQKKLKQNEDVTRKQFIQEHARQLVLSELQYHTMNVKLAKPVQPLLLNNWSTYMFGCYLKYGKSSYEWQESIDILKILTKSLGPVNNHEEWHSLKNNYHEIVNTVQDKLATTKQNKERIFMATANLRKYYEKTINNSEFFEQAAVEKENDKNLKDSIYADKSNDGLSPAEQQARSAQSLIDELPEFVKPGVWFKIYTGKGLPPRRLKLSIVTQESARLIFVDRKGTMVIEKGAEAFIRELREDQSQMLEDHSVFDHALSQVISHISNR
;
A
#
# COMPACT_ATOMS: atom_id res chain seq x y z
N MET A 1 -21.17 43.96 -3.83
CA MET A 1 -21.80 43.42 -2.61
C MET A 1 -22.36 42.05 -2.96
N SER A 2 -21.51 41.04 -2.89
CA SER A 2 -21.89 39.63 -3.06
C SER A 2 -21.60 38.98 -1.71
N ALA A 3 -22.64 38.49 -1.05
CA ALA A 3 -22.51 37.85 0.26
C ALA A 3 -22.08 36.38 0.04
N ASP A 4 -20.78 36.14 0.18
CA ASP A 4 -20.21 34.83 0.46
C ASP A 4 -20.71 34.36 1.82
N ASN A 5 -21.54 33.31 1.85
CA ASN A 5 -21.91 32.60 3.08
C ASN A 5 -21.86 31.10 2.80
N ASN A 6 -20.64 30.56 2.66
CA ASN A 6 -20.37 29.12 2.69
C ASN A 6 -19.99 28.72 4.12
N ALA A 7 -20.95 28.22 4.89
CA ALA A 7 -20.76 27.74 6.27
C ALA A 7 -20.08 26.34 6.37
N PHE A 8 -19.38 25.89 5.33
CA PHE A 8 -18.79 24.55 5.25
C PHE A 8 -17.24 24.55 5.17
N ASP A 9 -16.59 25.71 5.13
CA ASP A 9 -15.13 25.82 4.93
C ASP A 9 -14.29 25.73 6.23
N ASN A 10 -14.92 25.72 7.41
CA ASN A 10 -14.22 25.59 8.69
C ASN A 10 -14.67 24.32 9.42
N ILE A 11 -14.03 23.19 9.11
CA ILE A 11 -14.17 21.94 9.88
C ILE A 11 -12.88 21.74 10.68
N PRO A 12 -12.92 21.74 12.03
CA PRO A 12 -11.79 21.33 12.84
C PRO A 12 -11.56 19.83 12.66
N LYS A 13 -10.29 19.38 12.59
CA LYS A 13 -9.91 17.97 12.69
C LYS A 13 -10.30 17.44 14.07
N VAL A 14 -11.53 16.92 14.20
CA VAL A 14 -11.97 16.21 15.41
C VAL A 14 -11.36 14.81 15.36
N GLY A 15 -10.63 14.44 16.42
CA GLY A 15 -10.00 13.14 16.58
C GLY A 15 -11.01 11.99 16.45
N SER A 16 -10.56 10.90 15.84
CA SER A 16 -11.29 9.66 15.54
C SER A 16 -11.83 8.89 16.77
N SER A 17 -11.78 9.47 17.97
CA SER A 17 -12.11 8.80 19.23
C SER A 17 -13.58 8.91 19.67
N GLY A 18 -14.43 9.69 18.99
CA GLY A 18 -15.82 9.94 19.41
C GLY A 18 -16.88 8.92 18.96
N ILE A 19 -16.53 7.94 18.13
CA ILE A 19 -17.50 7.16 17.33
C ILE A 19 -17.82 5.77 17.94
N GLN A 20 -17.26 5.42 19.11
CA GLN A 20 -17.52 4.08 19.68
C GLN A 20 -18.87 3.93 20.37
N ASP A 21 -19.58 5.03 20.66
CA ASP A 21 -20.81 4.97 21.44
C ASP A 21 -22.05 4.82 20.53
N LYS A 22 -22.39 3.56 20.23
CA LYS A 22 -23.55 3.19 19.40
C LYS A 22 -24.86 3.81 19.90
N GLU A 23 -25.00 3.98 21.21
CA GLU A 23 -26.18 4.60 21.80
C GLU A 23 -26.25 6.09 21.48
N TYR A 24 -25.13 6.80 21.48
CA TYR A 24 -25.06 8.21 21.08
C TYR A 24 -25.42 8.40 19.61
N VAL A 25 -24.81 7.61 18.71
CA VAL A 25 -25.10 7.65 17.27
C VAL A 25 -26.57 7.34 16.99
N SER A 26 -27.10 6.29 17.62
CA SER A 26 -28.51 5.91 17.53
C SER A 26 -29.44 7.03 18.01
N LYS A 27 -29.10 7.65 19.14
CA LYS A 27 -29.86 8.75 19.74
C LYS A 27 -29.88 9.97 18.83
N VAL A 28 -28.73 10.45 18.34
CA VAL A 28 -28.66 11.63 17.45
C VAL A 28 -29.40 11.39 16.14
N ILE A 29 -29.28 10.21 15.53
CA ILE A 29 -30.04 9.87 14.31
C ILE A 29 -31.54 9.82 14.62
N SER A 30 -31.92 9.20 15.73
CA SER A 30 -33.32 9.11 16.13
C SER A 30 -33.90 10.49 16.44
N ASP A 31 -33.14 11.37 17.10
CA ASP A 31 -33.54 12.73 17.45
C ASP A 31 -33.64 13.57 16.18
N TYR A 32 -32.71 13.48 15.23
CA TYR A 32 -32.81 14.19 13.95
C TYR A 32 -34.01 13.72 13.10
N VAL A 33 -34.32 12.42 13.11
CA VAL A 33 -35.45 11.84 12.37
C VAL A 33 -36.78 12.06 13.11
N ARG A 34 -36.78 12.21 14.45
CA ARG A 34 -37.99 12.31 15.31
C ARG A 34 -38.27 13.69 15.92
N ASN A 35 -37.36 14.67 15.93
CA ASN A 35 -37.55 16.01 16.53
C ASN A 35 -38.60 16.90 15.82
N ALA A 36 -39.60 16.30 15.20
CA ALA A 36 -40.79 16.97 14.68
C ALA A 36 -41.75 17.51 15.77
N SER A 37 -41.42 17.37 17.07
CA SER A 37 -42.36 17.66 18.16
C SER A 37 -42.07 18.94 18.96
N ASP A 38 -40.90 19.57 18.84
CA ASP A 38 -40.48 20.62 19.79
C ASP A 38 -40.07 21.97 19.17
N ASP A 39 -40.25 22.15 17.85
CA ASP A 39 -40.27 23.50 17.28
C ASP A 39 -41.62 24.15 17.61
N GLY A 40 -41.69 24.69 18.82
CA GLY A 40 -42.85 25.40 19.35
C GLY A 40 -43.19 26.64 18.53
N ASN A 41 -44.18 26.51 17.62
CA ASN A 41 -45.38 27.33 17.70
C ASN A 41 -46.54 26.73 16.88
N THR A 42 -47.64 26.44 17.58
CA THR A 42 -48.99 26.14 17.07
C THR A 42 -49.16 24.94 16.12
N LEU A 43 -49.75 23.86 16.62
CA LEU A 43 -51.18 23.58 16.39
C LEU A 43 -51.60 22.35 17.21
N LYS A 44 -52.63 22.56 18.01
CA LYS A 44 -53.40 21.52 18.70
C LYS A 44 -53.77 20.41 17.73
N ALA A 45 -53.77 19.18 18.24
CA ALA A 45 -54.39 18.03 17.62
C ALA A 45 -55.77 18.39 17.04
N THR A 46 -55.86 18.42 15.72
CA THR A 46 -57.12 18.26 14.99
C THR A 46 -56.94 17.16 13.96
N ALA A 47 -57.78 16.15 14.08
CA ALA A 47 -57.94 15.07 13.12
C ALA A 47 -58.08 15.62 11.69
N SER A 48 -57.10 15.31 10.81
CA SER A 48 -57.21 15.44 9.35
C SER A 48 -56.10 14.62 8.67
N GLY A 49 -56.23 13.29 8.73
CA GLY A 49 -55.50 12.43 7.81
C GLY A 49 -56.07 12.62 6.40
N LYS A 50 -55.40 13.39 5.53
CA LYS A 50 -55.64 13.38 4.06
C LYS A 50 -54.61 14.10 3.16
N ASN A 51 -53.61 14.80 3.70
CA ASN A 51 -52.68 15.61 2.88
C ASN A 51 -51.24 15.10 2.77
N PHE A 52 -50.92 13.90 3.26
CA PHE A 52 -49.60 13.29 3.09
C PHE A 52 -49.60 12.15 2.06
N PHE A 53 -48.50 11.99 1.31
CA PHE A 53 -48.29 10.81 0.47
C PHE A 53 -48.06 9.57 1.34
N ASN A 54 -48.64 8.43 0.95
CA ASN A 54 -48.36 7.18 1.63
C ASN A 54 -46.94 6.70 1.26
N ARG A 55 -46.32 5.90 2.13
CA ARG A 55 -45.00 5.33 1.92
C ARG A 55 -44.90 4.51 0.62
N ASP A 56 -45.97 3.82 0.23
CA ASP A 56 -46.02 3.12 -1.05
C ASP A 56 -46.01 4.07 -2.26
N ASP A 57 -46.56 5.27 -2.14
CA ASP A 57 -46.54 6.29 -3.20
C ASP A 57 -45.14 6.88 -3.35
N VAL A 58 -44.43 7.09 -2.22
CA VAL A 58 -43.02 7.50 -2.20
C VAL A 58 -42.15 6.45 -2.88
N LEU A 59 -42.32 5.17 -2.54
CA LEU A 59 -41.55 4.06 -3.15
C LEU A 59 -41.83 3.92 -4.67
N LYS A 60 -43.09 4.07 -5.10
CA LYS A 60 -43.45 4.07 -6.53
C LYS A 60 -42.84 5.27 -7.28
N ALA A 61 -42.84 6.46 -6.68
CA ALA A 61 -42.22 7.64 -7.26
C ALA A 61 -40.69 7.49 -7.38
N LEU A 62 -40.04 6.90 -6.37
CA LEU A 62 -38.62 6.58 -6.40
C LEU A 62 -38.28 5.53 -7.48
N ASN A 63 -39.18 4.58 -7.81
CA ASN A 63 -39.00 3.68 -8.96
C ASN A 63 -38.95 4.45 -10.30
N ASN A 64 -39.87 5.40 -10.51
CA ASN A 64 -39.89 6.20 -11.74
C ASN A 64 -38.68 7.14 -11.87
N ILE A 65 -38.24 7.71 -10.74
CA ILE A 65 -37.08 8.60 -10.71
C ILE A 65 -35.79 7.82 -10.92
N GLN A 66 -35.69 6.57 -10.46
CA GLN A 66 -34.52 5.74 -10.72
C GLN A 66 -34.23 5.57 -12.22
N LEU A 67 -35.25 5.60 -13.08
CA LEU A 67 -35.10 5.53 -14.53
C LEU A 67 -34.72 6.87 -15.17
N THR A 68 -35.03 8.00 -14.52
CA THR A 68 -34.93 9.35 -15.09
C THR A 68 -33.77 10.16 -14.50
N TYR A 69 -33.47 9.96 -13.22
CA TYR A 69 -32.44 10.65 -12.47
C TYR A 69 -31.13 9.86 -12.55
N LYS A 70 -30.31 10.23 -13.53
CA LYS A 70 -28.91 9.80 -13.60
C LYS A 70 -28.07 10.87 -12.93
N SER A 71 -27.81 10.71 -11.64
CA SER A 71 -26.81 11.52 -10.96
C SER A 71 -25.47 11.27 -11.65
N SER A 72 -24.94 12.26 -12.36
CA SER A 72 -23.67 12.16 -13.08
C SER A 72 -22.61 12.85 -12.24
N TYR A 73 -21.55 12.11 -11.92
CA TYR A 73 -20.34 12.69 -11.35
C TYR A 73 -19.51 13.29 -12.48
N VAL A 74 -19.18 14.57 -12.38
CA VAL A 74 -18.23 15.24 -13.28
C VAL A 74 -16.97 15.54 -12.48
N ALA A 75 -15.86 14.92 -12.84
CA ALA A 75 -14.58 15.12 -12.17
C ALA A 75 -14.17 16.60 -12.22
N GLY A 76 -13.83 17.17 -11.06
CA GLY A 76 -13.40 18.57 -10.93
C GLY A 76 -14.52 19.60 -10.70
N GLN A 77 -15.80 19.22 -10.77
CA GLN A 77 -16.89 20.04 -10.22
C GLN A 77 -17.11 19.68 -8.76
N GLN A 78 -17.29 20.69 -7.90
CA GLN A 78 -17.83 20.45 -6.56
C GLN A 78 -19.20 19.80 -6.75
N VAL A 79 -19.30 18.52 -6.40
CA VAL A 79 -20.58 17.82 -6.47
C VAL A 79 -21.44 18.33 -5.32
N ASN A 80 -22.13 19.42 -5.60
CA ASN A 80 -23.25 19.82 -4.78
C ASN A 80 -24.36 18.81 -5.10
N ILE A 81 -24.55 17.84 -4.21
CA ILE A 81 -25.78 17.05 -4.23
C ILE A 81 -26.88 18.07 -3.94
N ASN A 82 -27.50 18.60 -4.99
CA ASN A 82 -28.62 19.52 -4.86
C ASN A 82 -29.81 18.69 -4.34
N THR A 83 -29.85 18.50 -3.02
CA THR A 83 -30.94 17.88 -2.27
C THR A 83 -32.28 18.45 -2.68
N ASP A 84 -32.35 19.76 -2.91
CA ASP A 84 -33.55 20.43 -3.37
C ASP A 84 -33.99 20.01 -4.78
N SER A 85 -33.05 19.74 -5.69
CA SER A 85 -33.37 19.28 -7.05
C SER A 85 -33.91 17.85 -7.08
N PHE A 86 -33.37 16.96 -6.23
CA PHE A 86 -33.87 15.59 -6.11
C PHE A 86 -35.26 15.58 -5.46
N LYS A 87 -35.44 16.35 -4.38
CA LYS A 87 -36.71 16.44 -3.65
C LYS A 87 -37.82 17.06 -4.49
N THR A 88 -37.52 18.09 -5.29
CA THR A 88 -38.46 18.66 -6.26
C THR A 88 -38.82 17.66 -7.36
N ALA A 89 -37.84 16.91 -7.90
CA ALA A 89 -38.11 15.82 -8.85
C ALA A 89 -38.97 14.72 -8.22
N LEU A 90 -38.77 14.41 -6.94
CA LEU A 90 -39.55 13.45 -6.17
C LEU A 90 -41.00 13.89 -5.97
N LEU A 91 -41.21 15.11 -5.52
CA LEU A 91 -42.54 15.71 -5.36
C LEU A 91 -43.28 15.78 -6.70
N ASN A 92 -42.60 16.15 -7.78
CA ASN A 92 -43.18 16.19 -9.13
C ASN A 92 -43.58 14.79 -9.64
N SER A 93 -42.78 13.77 -9.37
CA SER A 93 -43.11 12.37 -9.70
C SER A 93 -44.32 11.88 -8.91
N MET A 94 -44.39 12.18 -7.61
CA MET A 94 -45.51 11.83 -6.75
C MET A 94 -46.82 12.55 -7.16
N ALA A 95 -46.73 13.83 -7.53
CA ALA A 95 -47.86 14.62 -8.02
C ALA A 95 -48.40 14.06 -9.34
N LYS A 96 -47.51 13.70 -10.29
CA LYS A 96 -47.88 13.06 -11.56
C LYS A 96 -48.54 11.70 -11.37
N LEU A 97 -48.02 10.86 -10.48
CA LEU A 97 -48.55 9.51 -10.22
C LEU A 97 -49.96 9.54 -9.61
N ASN A 98 -50.23 10.50 -8.72
CA ASN A 98 -51.50 10.54 -8.00
C ASN A 98 -52.60 11.32 -8.72
N LYS A 99 -52.32 12.01 -9.84
CA LYS A 99 -53.28 12.87 -10.56
C LYS A 99 -54.01 13.86 -9.63
N VAL A 100 -53.36 14.31 -8.56
CA VAL A 100 -53.94 15.22 -7.56
C VAL A 100 -53.47 16.66 -7.84
N ALA A 101 -54.42 17.59 -7.98
CA ALA A 101 -54.16 19.03 -8.15
C ALA A 101 -53.82 19.75 -6.83
N ILE A 102 -53.93 19.06 -5.70
CA ILE A 102 -53.65 19.56 -4.34
C ILE A 102 -52.20 19.19 -3.96
N PRO A 103 -51.38 20.14 -3.49
CA PRO A 103 -50.03 19.84 -3.03
C PRO A 103 -50.09 18.97 -1.76
N LYS A 104 -50.02 17.65 -1.94
CA LYS A 104 -49.75 16.73 -0.83
C LYS A 104 -48.29 16.88 -0.43
N SER A 105 -48.04 16.91 0.87
CA SER A 105 -46.69 16.99 1.41
C SER A 105 -46.13 15.59 1.68
N MET A 106 -44.81 15.44 1.67
CA MET A 106 -44.19 14.19 2.11
C MET A 106 -44.26 14.11 3.65
N ASN A 107 -44.41 12.89 4.18
CA ASN A 107 -44.25 12.66 5.62
C ASN A 107 -42.88 13.19 6.08
N GLN A 108 -42.86 14.00 7.14
CA GLN A 108 -41.65 14.66 7.60
C GLN A 108 -40.55 13.66 7.99
N ILE A 109 -40.92 12.51 8.58
CA ILE A 109 -39.98 11.44 8.97
C ILE A 109 -39.31 10.83 7.73
N ASP A 110 -40.10 10.49 6.70
CA ASP A 110 -39.57 9.94 5.44
C ASP A 110 -38.72 11.00 4.71
N GLY A 111 -39.11 12.28 4.77
CA GLY A 111 -38.33 13.38 4.22
C GLY A 111 -36.98 13.58 4.89
N ARG A 112 -36.92 13.61 6.23
CA ARG A 112 -35.66 13.69 6.99
C ARG A 112 -34.77 12.48 6.76
N THR A 113 -35.35 11.29 6.59
CA THR A 113 -34.60 10.06 6.26
C THR A 113 -33.92 10.20 4.89
N ILE A 114 -34.62 10.74 3.88
CA ILE A 114 -34.04 11.03 2.57
C ILE A 114 -32.92 12.06 2.69
N ASP A 115 -33.18 13.20 3.33
CA ASP A 115 -32.20 14.28 3.50
C ASP A 115 -30.91 13.74 4.20
N PHE A 116 -31.06 12.83 5.17
CA PHE A 116 -29.94 12.20 5.87
C PHE A 116 -29.11 11.27 4.98
N VAL A 117 -29.76 10.41 4.18
CA VAL A 117 -29.04 9.54 3.22
C VAL A 117 -28.31 10.39 2.17
N GLU A 118 -28.91 11.47 1.70
CA GLU A 118 -28.25 12.39 0.78
C GLU A 118 -27.01 13.04 1.38
N MET A 119 -27.06 13.45 2.64
CA MET A 119 -25.90 14.01 3.34
C MET A 119 -24.76 12.99 3.45
N ILE A 120 -25.06 11.71 3.68
CA ILE A 120 -24.08 10.60 3.66
C ILE A 120 -23.44 10.46 2.29
N PHE A 121 -24.24 10.42 1.21
CA PHE A 121 -23.68 10.36 -0.15
C PHE A 121 -22.86 11.61 -0.48
N GLY A 122 -23.23 12.78 0.05
CA GLY A 122 -22.45 14.00 -0.10
C GLY A 122 -21.08 13.88 0.55
N ALA A 123 -21.01 13.27 1.73
CA ALA A 123 -19.74 12.97 2.40
C ALA A 123 -18.91 11.95 1.61
N PHE A 124 -19.50 10.88 1.04
CA PHE A 124 -18.78 9.95 0.16
C PHE A 124 -18.10 10.63 -1.03
N LEU A 125 -18.77 11.60 -1.64
CA LEU A 125 -18.22 12.29 -2.81
C LEU A 125 -17.05 13.22 -2.47
N ARG A 126 -16.97 13.68 -1.22
CA ARG A 126 -15.83 14.47 -0.72
C ARG A 126 -14.67 13.61 -0.24
N ASP A 127 -14.91 12.32 0.02
CA ASP A 127 -13.89 11.40 0.49
C ASP A 127 -12.76 11.24 -0.56
N ALA A 128 -11.52 11.47 -0.12
CA ALA A 128 -10.32 11.35 -0.94
C ALA A 128 -9.94 9.87 -1.18
N ASN A 129 -10.39 8.95 -0.32
CA ASN A 129 -10.12 7.52 -0.44
C ASN A 129 -10.84 6.89 -1.63
N ILE A 130 -11.90 7.53 -2.12
CA ILE A 130 -12.71 7.04 -3.25
C ILE A 130 -12.28 7.73 -4.54
N SER A 131 -11.98 6.95 -5.58
CA SER A 131 -11.66 7.51 -6.90
C SER A 131 -12.90 8.03 -7.62
N ASP A 132 -12.71 8.97 -8.53
CA ASP A 132 -13.78 9.59 -9.32
C ASP A 132 -14.62 8.55 -10.08
N ALA A 133 -13.98 7.55 -10.68
CA ALA A 133 -14.67 6.45 -11.34
C ALA A 133 -15.63 5.73 -10.38
N ILE A 134 -15.18 5.45 -9.16
CA ILE A 134 -15.94 4.70 -8.16
C ILE A 134 -17.05 5.55 -7.54
N LYS A 135 -16.84 6.86 -7.37
CA LYS A 135 -17.88 7.81 -6.96
C LYS A 135 -19.11 7.75 -7.88
N SER A 136 -18.89 7.67 -9.20
CA SER A 136 -19.98 7.48 -10.19
C SER A 136 -20.78 6.19 -9.94
N LEU A 137 -20.12 5.09 -9.58
CA LEU A 137 -20.78 3.81 -9.30
C LEU A 137 -21.56 3.85 -7.98
N LEU A 138 -20.99 4.45 -6.94
CA LEU A 138 -21.65 4.61 -5.64
C LEU A 138 -22.91 5.48 -5.78
N LEU A 139 -22.87 6.58 -6.52
CA LEU A 139 -24.05 7.44 -6.74
C LEU A 139 -25.26 6.72 -7.33
N ARG A 140 -25.04 5.67 -8.14
CA ARG A 140 -26.12 4.86 -8.69
C ARG A 140 -26.88 4.07 -7.63
N LEU A 141 -26.27 3.83 -6.47
CA LEU A 141 -26.89 3.18 -5.32
C LEU A 141 -27.66 4.15 -4.42
N GLN A 142 -27.62 5.47 -4.66
CA GLN A 142 -28.31 6.46 -3.84
C GLN A 142 -29.81 6.13 -3.67
N ILE A 143 -30.53 5.95 -4.77
CA ILE A 143 -31.97 5.65 -4.74
C ILE A 143 -32.26 4.28 -4.11
N PRO A 144 -31.58 3.17 -4.49
CA PRO A 144 -31.70 1.89 -3.78
C PRO A 144 -31.50 2.00 -2.27
N VAL A 145 -30.48 2.74 -1.83
CA VAL A 145 -30.19 2.93 -0.40
C VAL A 145 -31.27 3.76 0.29
N ILE A 146 -31.76 4.83 -0.35
CA ILE A 146 -32.93 5.59 0.16
C ILE A 146 -34.15 4.67 0.32
N LYS A 147 -34.44 3.81 -0.66
CA LYS A 147 -35.55 2.86 -0.55
C LYS A 147 -35.34 1.90 0.60
N THR A 148 -34.13 1.37 0.76
CA THR A 148 -33.79 0.47 1.86
C THR A 148 -33.87 1.15 3.22
N SER A 149 -33.40 2.39 3.37
CA SER A 149 -33.49 3.12 4.65
C SER A 149 -34.93 3.47 5.03
N LEU A 150 -35.81 3.64 4.04
CA LEU A 150 -37.24 3.77 4.28
C LEU A 150 -37.82 2.40 4.70
N ILE A 151 -37.55 1.31 3.98
CA ILE A 151 -38.16 0.01 4.26
C ILE A 151 -37.66 -0.62 5.57
N ASP A 152 -36.36 -0.51 5.85
CA ASP A 152 -35.69 -1.15 6.99
C ASP A 152 -35.07 -0.10 7.93
N HIS A 153 -35.67 0.08 9.11
CA HIS A 153 -35.16 0.98 10.13
C HIS A 153 -33.80 0.53 10.71
N ASN A 154 -33.47 -0.76 10.65
CA ASN A 154 -32.18 -1.27 11.11
C ASN A 154 -31.03 -0.84 10.19
N PHE A 155 -31.32 -0.31 9.00
CA PHE A 155 -30.30 0.26 8.12
C PHE A 155 -29.41 1.27 8.85
N PHE A 156 -29.93 2.07 9.79
CA PHE A 156 -29.11 3.07 10.49
C PHE A 156 -28.35 2.54 11.71
N TYR A 157 -28.80 1.43 12.30
CA TYR A 157 -28.28 0.92 13.57
C TYR A 157 -27.37 -0.29 13.41
N ASP A 158 -27.58 -1.09 12.36
CA ASP A 158 -26.76 -2.27 12.09
C ASP A 158 -25.57 -1.91 11.18
N ASN A 159 -24.37 -1.84 11.74
CA ASN A 159 -23.14 -1.62 10.97
C ASN A 159 -22.82 -2.79 10.02
N LYS A 160 -23.47 -3.96 10.20
CA LYS A 160 -23.33 -5.12 9.31
C LYS A 160 -24.46 -5.21 8.27
N HIS A 161 -25.30 -4.19 8.16
CA HIS A 161 -26.38 -4.17 7.19
C HIS A 161 -25.85 -4.37 5.76
N SER A 162 -26.46 -5.26 4.99
CA SER A 162 -25.95 -5.70 3.67
C SER A 162 -25.69 -4.55 2.70
N ALA A 163 -26.55 -3.53 2.69
CA ALA A 163 -26.38 -2.32 1.87
C ALA A 163 -25.16 -1.48 2.28
N ARG A 164 -24.85 -1.35 3.59
CA ARG A 164 -23.68 -0.63 4.08
C ARG A 164 -22.40 -1.36 3.70
N THR A 165 -22.36 -2.66 4.03
CA THR A 165 -21.24 -3.53 3.69
C THR A 165 -21.00 -3.58 2.18
N LEU A 166 -22.05 -3.49 1.35
CA LEU A 166 -21.91 -3.39 -0.11
C LEU A 166 -21.21 -2.09 -0.53
N LEU A 167 -21.65 -0.95 -0.02
CA LEU A 167 -21.03 0.36 -0.31
C LEU A 167 -19.55 0.38 0.09
N ASP A 168 -19.25 -0.11 1.31
CA ASP A 168 -17.87 -0.25 1.78
C ASP A 168 -17.08 -1.19 0.87
N THR A 169 -17.62 -2.36 0.53
CA THR A 169 -16.92 -3.32 -0.34
C THR A 169 -16.60 -2.71 -1.70
N ILE A 170 -17.51 -1.91 -2.28
CA ILE A 170 -17.28 -1.19 -3.54
C ILE A 170 -16.17 -0.15 -3.37
N ALA A 171 -16.18 0.62 -2.29
CA ALA A 171 -15.17 1.63 -2.03
C ALA A 171 -13.78 1.01 -1.82
N HIS A 172 -13.66 -0.06 -1.03
CA HIS A 172 -12.41 -0.80 -0.81
C HIS A 172 -11.91 -1.46 -2.10
N LEU A 173 -12.82 -2.09 -2.86
CA LEU A 173 -12.50 -2.58 -4.20
C LEU A 173 -12.18 -1.43 -5.17
N GLY A 174 -12.48 -0.19 -4.85
CA GLY A 174 -12.25 0.98 -5.69
C GLY A 174 -10.94 1.72 -5.46
N ILE A 175 -10.25 1.48 -4.34
CA ILE A 175 -9.12 2.32 -3.86
C ILE A 175 -8.05 2.56 -4.94
N GLY A 176 -7.66 1.52 -5.69
CA GLY A 176 -6.64 1.59 -6.75
C GLY A 176 -7.17 1.65 -8.18
N ILE A 177 -8.42 2.07 -8.41
CA ILE A 177 -9.03 2.13 -9.74
C ILE A 177 -9.13 3.58 -10.21
N GLU A 178 -8.43 3.91 -11.30
CA GLU A 178 -8.46 5.26 -11.90
C GLU A 178 -9.27 5.33 -13.20
N GLU A 179 -9.43 4.20 -13.90
CA GLU A 179 -10.07 4.13 -15.22
C GLU A 179 -11.28 3.20 -15.26
N GLU A 180 -12.30 3.58 -16.03
CA GLU A 180 -13.51 2.78 -16.25
C GLU A 180 -13.28 1.51 -17.08
N LYS A 181 -12.17 1.47 -17.85
CA LYS A 181 -11.76 0.28 -18.62
C LYS A 181 -11.23 -0.85 -17.73
N ASN A 182 -11.02 -0.60 -16.44
CA ASN A 182 -10.52 -1.59 -15.51
C ASN A 182 -11.51 -2.76 -15.39
N THR A 183 -11.01 -3.99 -15.43
CA THR A 183 -11.84 -5.21 -15.36
C THR A 183 -12.65 -5.30 -14.07
N VAL A 184 -12.10 -4.84 -12.95
CA VAL A 184 -12.80 -4.80 -11.65
C VAL A 184 -13.92 -3.78 -11.71
N TYR A 185 -13.69 -2.59 -12.28
CA TYR A 185 -14.72 -1.58 -12.48
C TYR A 185 -15.90 -2.13 -13.28
N GLN A 186 -15.62 -2.77 -14.43
CA GLN A 186 -16.64 -3.39 -15.28
C GLN A 186 -17.40 -4.49 -14.55
N THR A 187 -16.72 -5.29 -13.73
CA THR A 187 -17.36 -6.35 -12.94
C THR A 187 -18.26 -5.77 -11.86
N ILE A 188 -17.83 -4.73 -11.14
CA ILE A 188 -18.67 -4.01 -10.18
C ILE A 188 -19.88 -3.44 -10.90
N ASN A 189 -19.69 -2.81 -12.05
CA ASN A 189 -20.76 -2.23 -12.87
C ASN A 189 -21.83 -3.28 -13.24
N LEU A 190 -21.41 -4.47 -13.69
CA LEU A 190 -22.32 -5.58 -13.99
C LEU A 190 -23.11 -6.05 -12.76
N VAL A 191 -22.46 -6.17 -11.61
CA VAL A 191 -23.13 -6.55 -10.34
C VAL A 191 -24.14 -5.49 -9.92
N LEU A 192 -23.81 -4.21 -10.09
CA LEU A 192 -24.71 -3.10 -9.82
C LEU A 192 -25.89 -3.06 -10.79
N ASP A 193 -25.67 -3.29 -12.08
CA ASP A 193 -26.74 -3.39 -13.07
C ASP A 193 -27.74 -4.50 -12.71
N GLN A 194 -27.22 -5.67 -12.28
CA GLN A 194 -28.06 -6.77 -11.81
C GLN A 194 -28.83 -6.40 -10.54
N LEU A 195 -28.18 -5.74 -9.58
CA LEU A 195 -28.85 -5.24 -8.36
C LEU A 195 -29.99 -4.28 -8.74
N LEU A 196 -29.71 -3.27 -9.57
CA LEU A 196 -30.69 -2.25 -9.93
C LEU A 196 -31.90 -2.81 -10.68
N ARG A 197 -31.72 -3.88 -11.47
CA ARG A 197 -32.81 -4.57 -12.18
C ARG A 197 -33.63 -5.50 -11.29
N SER A 198 -32.97 -6.17 -10.34
CA SER A 198 -33.60 -7.16 -9.44
C SER A 198 -34.13 -6.55 -8.14
N PHE A 199 -33.85 -5.26 -7.89
CA PHE A 199 -34.29 -4.60 -6.68
C PHE A 199 -35.79 -4.30 -6.73
N ASP A 200 -36.59 -5.15 -6.08
CA ASP A 200 -38.01 -4.92 -5.83
C ASP A 200 -38.32 -5.03 -4.33
N LYS A 201 -38.10 -3.92 -3.61
CA LYS A 201 -38.41 -3.71 -2.18
C LYS A 201 -37.79 -4.72 -1.18
N ASN A 202 -36.96 -5.68 -1.60
CA ASN A 202 -36.37 -6.69 -0.71
C ASN A 202 -34.87 -6.48 -0.46
N THR A 203 -34.40 -6.89 0.72
CA THR A 203 -32.99 -6.82 1.13
C THR A 203 -32.14 -7.97 0.56
N ILE A 204 -32.77 -8.93 -0.13
CA ILE A 204 -32.13 -10.12 -0.71
C ILE A 204 -31.22 -9.70 -1.87
N SER A 205 -31.64 -8.79 -2.74
CA SER A 205 -30.84 -8.33 -3.88
C SER A 205 -29.49 -7.73 -3.44
N PHE A 206 -29.47 -6.99 -2.32
CA PHE A 206 -28.22 -6.50 -1.71
C PHE A 206 -27.31 -7.63 -1.21
N ARG A 207 -27.88 -8.68 -0.59
CA ARG A 207 -27.09 -9.84 -0.11
C ARG A 207 -26.47 -10.61 -1.28
N THR A 208 -27.22 -10.82 -2.36
CA THR A 208 -26.72 -11.50 -3.56
C THR A 208 -25.60 -10.71 -4.24
N ALA A 209 -25.76 -9.39 -4.37
CA ALA A 209 -24.73 -8.51 -4.89
C ALA A 209 -23.48 -8.50 -3.99
N LEU A 210 -23.68 -8.44 -2.67
CA LEU A 210 -22.59 -8.46 -1.69
C LEU A 210 -21.78 -9.76 -1.79
N SER A 211 -22.45 -10.91 -1.86
CA SER A 211 -21.78 -12.21 -2.03
C SER A 211 -20.94 -12.25 -3.33
N SER A 212 -21.47 -11.68 -4.42
CA SER A 212 -20.77 -11.59 -5.70
C SER A 212 -19.52 -10.70 -5.61
N LEU A 213 -19.61 -9.55 -4.94
CA LEU A 213 -18.47 -8.65 -4.72
C LEU A 213 -17.45 -9.23 -3.74
N GLN A 214 -17.87 -9.91 -2.67
CA GLN A 214 -16.97 -10.59 -1.76
C GLN A 214 -16.15 -11.67 -2.47
N ARG A 215 -16.77 -12.43 -3.39
CA ARG A 215 -16.04 -13.37 -4.25
C ARG A 215 -15.02 -12.66 -5.13
N LEU A 216 -15.38 -11.52 -5.73
CA LEU A 216 -14.46 -10.70 -6.51
C LEU A 216 -13.28 -10.21 -5.66
N THR A 217 -13.54 -9.73 -4.44
CA THR A 217 -12.50 -9.32 -3.48
C THR A 217 -11.52 -10.44 -3.21
N THR A 218 -11.99 -11.65 -2.92
CA THR A 218 -11.12 -12.81 -2.66
C THR A 218 -10.25 -13.15 -3.88
N ILE A 219 -10.82 -13.13 -5.08
CA ILE A 219 -10.08 -13.41 -6.33
C ILE A 219 -8.99 -12.37 -6.56
N GLU A 220 -9.34 -11.08 -6.44
CA GLU A 220 -8.40 -9.99 -6.70
C GLU A 220 -7.32 -9.90 -5.62
N GLN A 221 -7.65 -10.11 -4.35
CA GLN A 221 -6.65 -10.21 -3.27
C GLN A 221 -5.67 -11.36 -3.50
N LYS A 222 -6.15 -12.52 -3.98
CA LYS A 222 -5.28 -13.66 -4.27
C LYS A 222 -4.31 -13.35 -5.42
N LYS A 223 -4.81 -12.77 -6.52
CA LYS A 223 -3.97 -12.34 -7.65
C LYS A 223 -2.96 -11.27 -7.24
N LEU A 224 -3.41 -10.26 -6.50
CA LEU A 224 -2.55 -9.20 -5.99
C LEU A 224 -1.41 -9.77 -5.17
N LYS A 225 -1.70 -10.64 -4.18
CA LYS A 225 -0.68 -11.28 -3.35
C LYS A 225 0.33 -12.07 -4.18
N GLN A 226 -0.15 -12.87 -5.14
CA GLN A 226 0.74 -13.65 -6.02
C GLN A 226 1.67 -12.76 -6.84
N ASN A 227 1.14 -11.69 -7.44
CA ASN A 227 1.94 -10.78 -8.25
C ASN A 227 2.89 -9.93 -7.39
N GLU A 228 2.44 -9.46 -6.22
CA GLU A 228 3.29 -8.76 -5.25
C GLU A 228 4.47 -9.63 -4.81
N ASP A 229 4.25 -10.92 -4.56
CA ASP A 229 5.33 -11.84 -4.19
C ASP A 229 6.34 -12.03 -5.33
N VAL A 230 5.88 -12.07 -6.58
CA VAL A 230 6.77 -12.14 -7.75
C VAL A 230 7.58 -10.84 -7.89
N THR A 231 6.92 -9.69 -7.87
CA THR A 231 7.56 -8.37 -7.95
C THR A 231 8.55 -8.17 -6.80
N ARG A 232 8.18 -8.56 -5.58
CA ARG A 232 9.05 -8.48 -4.40
C ARG A 232 10.29 -9.35 -4.56
N LYS A 233 10.14 -10.59 -5.01
CA LYS A 233 11.28 -11.48 -5.26
C LYS A 233 12.21 -10.94 -6.32
N GLN A 234 11.67 -10.45 -7.44
CA GLN A 234 12.47 -9.87 -8.52
C GLN A 234 13.24 -8.63 -8.04
N PHE A 235 12.57 -7.74 -7.31
CA PHE A 235 13.22 -6.56 -6.76
C PHE A 235 14.35 -6.91 -5.78
N ILE A 236 14.09 -7.80 -4.81
CA ILE A 236 15.09 -8.21 -3.82
C ILE A 236 16.29 -8.88 -4.52
N GLN A 237 16.05 -9.69 -5.55
CA GLN A 237 17.13 -10.29 -6.34
C GLN A 237 17.96 -9.24 -7.08
N GLU A 238 17.33 -8.27 -7.73
CA GLU A 238 18.07 -7.24 -8.46
C GLU A 238 18.88 -6.36 -7.49
N HIS A 239 18.30 -5.98 -6.36
CA HIS A 239 18.99 -5.23 -5.30
C HIS A 239 20.17 -6.02 -4.73
N ALA A 240 19.98 -7.30 -4.42
CA ALA A 240 21.05 -8.19 -3.95
C ALA A 240 22.21 -8.26 -4.95
N ARG A 241 21.88 -8.37 -6.25
CA ARG A 241 22.89 -8.40 -7.32
C ARG A 241 23.69 -7.10 -7.38
N GLN A 242 23.02 -5.95 -7.32
CA GLN A 242 23.68 -4.65 -7.33
C GLN A 242 24.60 -4.47 -6.12
N LEU A 243 24.15 -4.87 -4.92
CA LEU A 243 24.96 -4.81 -3.71
C LEU A 243 26.20 -5.70 -3.76
N VAL A 244 26.05 -6.95 -4.19
CA VAL A 244 27.18 -7.87 -4.36
C VAL A 244 28.19 -7.29 -5.36
N LEU A 245 27.72 -6.71 -6.47
CA LEU A 245 28.59 -6.07 -7.45
C LEU A 245 29.32 -4.85 -6.88
N SER A 246 28.65 -3.99 -6.10
CA SER A 246 29.30 -2.82 -5.49
C SER A 246 30.36 -3.22 -4.46
N GLU A 247 30.11 -4.25 -3.65
CA GLU A 247 31.08 -4.74 -2.66
C GLU A 247 32.29 -5.41 -3.34
N LEU A 248 32.04 -6.22 -4.37
CA LEU A 248 33.12 -6.82 -5.16
C LEU A 248 33.97 -5.75 -5.85
N GLN A 249 33.36 -4.73 -6.45
CA GLN A 249 34.08 -3.63 -7.07
C GLN A 249 34.91 -2.85 -6.05
N TYR A 250 34.33 -2.50 -4.90
CA TYR A 250 35.03 -1.77 -3.84
C TYR A 250 36.29 -2.51 -3.36
N HIS A 251 36.17 -3.80 -3.06
CA HIS A 251 37.30 -4.61 -2.58
C HIS A 251 38.30 -5.01 -3.66
N THR A 252 37.90 -4.97 -4.94
CA THR A 252 38.77 -5.34 -6.07
C THR A 252 39.48 -4.13 -6.71
N MET A 253 39.02 -2.90 -6.46
CA MET A 253 39.43 -1.70 -7.22
C MET A 253 40.95 -1.42 -7.23
N ASN A 254 41.66 -1.82 -6.16
CA ASN A 254 43.10 -1.59 -6.01
C ASN A 254 43.96 -2.84 -6.25
N VAL A 255 43.40 -3.97 -6.69
CA VAL A 255 44.12 -5.25 -6.83
C VAL A 255 44.20 -5.67 -8.31
N LYS A 256 45.42 -5.87 -8.83
CA LYS A 256 45.65 -6.45 -10.16
C LYS A 256 45.39 -7.96 -10.13
N LEU A 257 44.12 -8.35 -10.27
CA LEU A 257 43.73 -9.77 -10.29
C LEU A 257 44.30 -10.53 -11.50
N ALA A 258 45.03 -11.60 -11.22
CA ALA A 258 45.52 -12.52 -12.24
C ALA A 258 44.35 -13.23 -12.96
N LYS A 259 44.43 -13.31 -14.30
CA LYS A 259 43.40 -13.93 -15.18
C LYS A 259 42.86 -15.30 -14.68
N PRO A 260 43.67 -16.22 -14.12
CA PRO A 260 43.18 -17.53 -13.66
C PRO A 260 42.24 -17.47 -12.44
N VAL A 261 42.33 -16.42 -11.62
CA VAL A 261 41.60 -16.28 -10.35
C VAL A 261 40.36 -15.39 -10.49
N GLN A 262 40.27 -14.59 -11.54
CA GLN A 262 39.10 -13.76 -11.84
C GLN A 262 37.77 -14.52 -11.83
N PRO A 263 37.64 -15.73 -12.41
CA PRO A 263 36.38 -16.49 -12.37
C PRO A 263 35.96 -16.89 -10.95
N LEU A 264 36.92 -17.14 -10.05
CA LEU A 264 36.62 -17.51 -8.66
C LEU A 264 35.92 -16.35 -7.94
N LEU A 265 36.42 -15.13 -8.06
CA LEU A 265 35.85 -13.96 -7.38
C LEU A 265 34.60 -13.44 -8.09
N LEU A 266 34.66 -13.25 -9.42
CA LEU A 266 33.60 -12.59 -10.17
C LEU A 266 32.37 -13.47 -10.40
N ASN A 267 32.53 -14.80 -10.42
CA ASN A 267 31.43 -15.73 -10.73
C ASN A 267 31.09 -16.63 -9.53
N ASN A 268 32.08 -17.35 -8.99
CA ASN A 268 31.80 -18.32 -7.95
C ASN A 268 31.46 -17.63 -6.62
N TRP A 269 32.33 -16.71 -6.18
CA TRP A 269 32.16 -15.97 -4.92
C TRP A 269 30.98 -15.01 -4.97
N SER A 270 30.77 -14.31 -6.10
CA SER A 270 29.60 -13.45 -6.30
C SER A 270 28.28 -14.21 -6.13
N THR A 271 28.19 -15.44 -6.65
CA THR A 271 27.00 -16.28 -6.48
C THR A 271 26.83 -16.77 -5.04
N TYR A 272 27.93 -17.05 -4.33
CA TYR A 272 27.88 -17.39 -2.91
C TYR A 272 27.36 -16.22 -2.07
N MET A 273 27.96 -15.03 -2.23
CA MET A 273 27.51 -13.80 -1.55
C MET A 273 26.03 -13.51 -1.86
N PHE A 274 25.62 -13.63 -3.13
CA PHE A 274 24.22 -13.48 -3.54
C PHE A 274 23.31 -14.47 -2.82
N GLY A 275 23.72 -15.74 -2.73
CA GLY A 275 22.99 -16.76 -1.97
C GLY A 275 22.89 -16.47 -0.48
N CYS A 276 23.96 -15.94 0.13
CA CYS A 276 23.97 -15.54 1.53
C CYS A 276 23.00 -14.39 1.78
N TYR A 277 23.03 -13.35 0.93
CA TYR A 277 22.10 -12.22 1.03
C TYR A 277 20.64 -12.66 0.94
N LEU A 278 20.29 -13.51 -0.03
CA LEU A 278 18.91 -13.98 -0.21
C LEU A 278 18.41 -14.87 0.94
N LYS A 279 19.31 -15.59 1.63
CA LYS A 279 18.93 -16.52 2.71
C LYS A 279 18.92 -15.86 4.09
N TYR A 280 19.92 -15.03 4.38
CA TYR A 280 20.18 -14.55 5.73
C TYR A 280 20.08 -13.01 5.84
N GLY A 281 20.15 -12.29 4.72
CA GLY A 281 20.12 -10.81 4.67
C GLY A 281 21.48 -10.17 4.97
N LYS A 282 21.59 -8.84 4.77
CA LYS A 282 22.86 -8.09 4.94
C LYS A 282 23.35 -8.00 6.38
N SER A 283 22.43 -8.03 7.35
CA SER A 283 22.78 -7.91 8.78
C SER A 283 23.21 -9.25 9.39
N SER A 284 23.29 -10.31 8.58
CA SER A 284 23.64 -11.63 9.09
C SER A 284 25.14 -11.80 9.26
N TYR A 285 25.51 -12.68 10.19
CA TYR A 285 26.89 -13.09 10.40
C TYR A 285 27.49 -13.71 9.13
N GLU A 286 26.72 -14.52 8.40
CA GLU A 286 27.15 -15.18 7.17
C GLU A 286 27.47 -14.19 6.05
N TRP A 287 26.72 -13.08 5.95
CA TRP A 287 27.03 -12.02 4.99
C TRP A 287 28.34 -11.31 5.36
N GLN A 288 28.51 -10.92 6.62
CA GLN A 288 29.73 -10.29 7.11
C GLN A 288 30.95 -11.22 6.95
N GLU A 289 30.80 -12.50 7.28
CA GLU A 289 31.82 -13.52 7.08
C GLU A 289 32.19 -13.66 5.60
N SER A 290 31.21 -13.59 4.68
CA SER A 290 31.49 -13.63 3.24
C SER A 290 32.29 -12.42 2.73
N ILE A 291 32.10 -11.25 3.34
CA ILE A 291 32.90 -10.05 3.08
C ILE A 291 34.29 -10.18 3.71
N ASP A 292 34.39 -10.67 4.94
CA ASP A 292 35.67 -10.88 5.64
C ASP A 292 36.56 -11.86 4.84
N ILE A 293 36.00 -12.96 4.33
CA ILE A 293 36.73 -13.89 3.46
C ILE A 293 37.11 -13.23 2.12
N LEU A 294 36.24 -12.39 1.54
CA LEU A 294 36.57 -11.61 0.33
C LEU A 294 37.74 -10.65 0.58
N LYS A 295 37.80 -10.00 1.75
CA LYS A 295 38.91 -9.13 2.16
C LYS A 295 40.20 -9.91 2.32
N ILE A 296 40.16 -11.06 2.98
CA ILE A 296 41.33 -11.95 3.12
C ILE A 296 41.82 -12.36 1.73
N LEU A 297 40.92 -12.79 0.83
CA LEU A 297 41.27 -13.16 -0.55
C LEU A 297 41.87 -12.02 -1.36
N THR A 298 41.31 -10.81 -1.27
CA THR A 298 41.82 -9.66 -2.01
C THR A 298 43.18 -9.21 -1.50
N LYS A 299 43.40 -9.23 -0.17
CA LYS A 299 44.72 -8.96 0.43
C LYS A 299 45.75 -10.05 0.08
N SER A 300 45.39 -11.34 0.15
CA SER A 300 46.30 -12.46 -0.15
C SER A 300 46.66 -12.61 -1.62
N LEU A 301 45.83 -12.08 -2.53
CA LEU A 301 46.11 -12.04 -3.97
C LEU A 301 46.97 -10.83 -4.39
N GLY A 302 47.23 -9.90 -3.48
CA GLY A 302 48.13 -8.77 -3.69
C GLY A 302 49.61 -9.18 -3.82
N PRO A 303 50.50 -8.26 -4.25
CA PRO A 303 51.93 -8.52 -4.27
C PRO A 303 52.45 -8.71 -2.84
N VAL A 304 53.25 -9.77 -2.64
CA VAL A 304 53.92 -10.06 -1.36
C VAL A 304 55.13 -9.14 -1.24
N ASN A 305 55.07 -8.17 -0.35
CA ASN A 305 56.15 -7.16 -0.22
C ASN A 305 57.09 -7.47 0.95
N ASN A 306 56.59 -8.15 1.98
CA ASN A 306 57.31 -8.40 3.21
C ASN A 306 57.50 -9.91 3.49
N HIS A 307 58.58 -10.25 4.20
CA HIS A 307 58.86 -11.63 4.61
C HIS A 307 57.76 -12.22 5.52
N GLU A 308 57.15 -11.40 6.38
CA GLU A 308 56.04 -11.81 7.25
C GLU A 308 54.75 -12.11 6.46
N GLU A 309 54.45 -11.34 5.41
CA GLU A 309 53.31 -11.59 4.52
C GLU A 309 53.50 -12.89 3.73
N TRP A 310 54.74 -13.14 3.29
CA TRP A 310 55.13 -14.37 2.62
C TRP A 310 54.97 -15.58 3.54
N HIS A 311 55.51 -15.52 4.76
CA HIS A 311 55.41 -16.59 5.75
C HIS A 311 53.95 -16.85 6.14
N SER A 312 53.15 -15.81 6.36
CA SER A 312 51.73 -15.97 6.67
C SER A 312 50.94 -16.54 5.49
N LEU A 313 51.26 -16.17 4.25
CA LEU A 313 50.64 -16.76 3.07
C LEU A 313 51.02 -18.24 2.91
N LYS A 314 52.30 -18.59 3.08
CA LYS A 314 52.80 -19.97 2.99
C LYS A 314 52.17 -20.89 4.04
N ASN A 315 51.97 -20.41 5.27
CA ASN A 315 51.38 -21.23 6.31
C ASN A 315 49.84 -21.33 6.15
N ASN A 316 49.19 -20.28 5.64
CA ASN A 316 47.73 -20.19 5.71
C ASN A 316 47.01 -20.43 4.37
N TYR A 317 47.72 -20.52 3.23
CA TYR A 317 47.03 -20.65 1.93
C TYR A 317 46.18 -21.91 1.80
N HIS A 318 46.57 -23.02 2.43
CA HIS A 318 45.77 -24.24 2.46
C HIS A 318 44.45 -24.04 3.21
N GLU A 319 44.49 -23.34 4.35
CA GLU A 319 43.30 -23.04 5.14
C GLU A 319 42.37 -22.06 4.38
N ILE A 320 42.92 -21.04 3.72
CA ILE A 320 42.16 -20.10 2.87
C ILE A 320 41.45 -20.86 1.74
N VAL A 321 42.17 -21.72 1.01
CA VAL A 321 41.60 -22.50 -0.11
C VAL A 321 40.52 -23.46 0.39
N ASN A 322 40.74 -24.15 1.51
CA ASN A 322 39.76 -25.06 2.09
C ASN A 322 38.50 -24.32 2.55
N THR A 323 38.66 -23.18 3.25
CA THR A 323 37.52 -22.36 3.69
C THR A 323 36.67 -21.89 2.51
N VAL A 324 37.33 -21.41 1.45
CA VAL A 324 36.62 -20.99 0.23
C VAL A 324 35.93 -22.18 -0.45
N GLN A 325 36.59 -23.34 -0.52
CA GLN A 325 36.02 -24.55 -1.09
C GLN A 325 34.77 -25.00 -0.31
N ASP A 326 34.84 -25.01 1.01
CA ASP A 326 33.74 -25.43 1.88
C ASP A 326 32.54 -24.48 1.73
N LYS A 327 32.78 -23.16 1.76
CA LYS A 327 31.72 -22.16 1.58
C LYS A 327 31.11 -22.25 0.18
N LEU A 328 31.91 -22.40 -0.88
CA LEU A 328 31.41 -22.60 -2.24
C LEU A 328 30.64 -23.93 -2.38
N ALA A 329 31.05 -24.99 -1.69
CA ALA A 329 30.36 -26.28 -1.70
C ALA A 329 28.95 -26.23 -1.08
N THR A 330 28.67 -25.25 -0.21
CA THR A 330 27.31 -25.01 0.29
C THR A 330 26.35 -24.43 -0.76
N THR A 331 26.88 -23.96 -1.91
CA THR A 331 26.06 -23.44 -3.00
C THR A 331 25.60 -24.54 -3.95
N LYS A 332 24.50 -24.31 -4.67
CA LYS A 332 24.00 -25.23 -5.73
C LYS A 332 24.80 -25.12 -7.04
N GLN A 333 26.02 -24.61 -7.01
CA GLN A 333 26.85 -24.44 -8.20
C GLN A 333 27.42 -25.78 -8.71
N ASN A 334 27.90 -25.79 -9.95
CA ASN A 334 28.55 -26.96 -10.52
C ASN A 334 29.86 -27.27 -9.75
N LYS A 335 29.95 -28.49 -9.21
CA LYS A 335 31.10 -29.00 -8.44
C LYS A 335 32.42 -28.93 -9.23
N GLU A 336 32.39 -29.16 -10.54
CA GLU A 336 33.58 -29.07 -11.41
C GLU A 336 34.07 -27.63 -11.54
N ARG A 337 33.16 -26.65 -11.61
CA ARG A 337 33.52 -25.23 -11.65
C ARG A 337 34.11 -24.75 -10.34
N ILE A 338 33.59 -25.24 -9.21
CA ILE A 338 34.15 -24.97 -7.88
C ILE A 338 35.57 -25.54 -7.80
N PHE A 339 35.74 -26.82 -8.17
CA PHE A 339 37.04 -27.50 -8.15
C PHE A 339 38.08 -26.82 -9.04
N MET A 340 37.74 -26.45 -10.27
CA MET A 340 38.66 -25.74 -11.17
C MET A 340 39.05 -24.36 -10.62
N ALA A 341 38.11 -23.64 -10.01
CA ALA A 341 38.37 -22.34 -9.42
C ALA A 341 39.30 -22.44 -8.20
N THR A 342 39.07 -23.40 -7.30
CA THR A 342 39.92 -23.62 -6.12
C THR A 342 41.30 -24.17 -6.49
N ALA A 343 41.37 -25.04 -7.51
CA ALA A 343 42.65 -25.54 -8.05
C ALA A 343 43.48 -24.41 -8.69
N ASN A 344 42.85 -23.50 -9.43
CA ASN A 344 43.53 -22.33 -10.00
C ASN A 344 44.03 -21.37 -8.92
N LEU A 345 43.26 -21.16 -7.85
CA LEU A 345 43.67 -20.37 -6.69
C LEU A 345 44.90 -20.99 -6.00
N ARG A 346 44.86 -22.30 -5.75
CA ARG A 346 45.98 -23.05 -5.16
C ARG A 346 47.26 -22.92 -6.01
N LYS A 347 47.15 -23.16 -7.32
CA LYS A 347 48.27 -23.00 -8.27
C LYS A 347 48.82 -21.57 -8.29
N TYR A 348 47.96 -20.56 -8.15
CA TYR A 348 48.38 -19.18 -8.08
C TYR A 348 49.20 -18.90 -6.81
N TYR A 349 48.74 -19.35 -5.65
CA TYR A 349 49.50 -19.22 -4.40
C TYR A 349 50.83 -19.96 -4.47
N GLU A 350 50.85 -21.22 -4.92
CA GLU A 350 52.07 -22.00 -5.09
C GLU A 350 53.08 -21.29 -6.01
N LYS A 351 52.61 -20.73 -7.13
CA LYS A 351 53.47 -19.94 -8.03
C LYS A 351 53.99 -18.65 -7.38
N THR A 352 53.17 -17.96 -6.61
CA THR A 352 53.54 -16.69 -5.96
C THR A 352 54.55 -16.92 -4.84
N ILE A 353 54.39 -17.99 -4.07
CA ILE A 353 55.31 -18.41 -3.01
C ILE A 353 56.66 -18.82 -3.60
N ASN A 354 56.65 -19.65 -4.66
CA ASN A 354 57.87 -20.18 -5.27
C ASN A 354 58.66 -19.12 -6.06
N ASN A 355 57.99 -18.11 -6.63
CA ASN A 355 58.63 -17.06 -7.41
C ASN A 355 59.03 -15.84 -6.57
N SER A 356 58.80 -15.84 -5.26
CA SER A 356 59.18 -14.72 -4.40
C SER A 356 60.67 -14.74 -4.06
N GLU A 357 61.27 -13.56 -3.90
CA GLU A 357 62.68 -13.40 -3.49
C GLU A 357 62.97 -13.97 -2.09
N PHE A 358 61.94 -14.24 -1.29
CA PHE A 358 62.03 -14.75 0.08
C PHE A 358 62.05 -16.29 0.16
N PHE A 359 61.90 -17.00 -0.95
CA PHE A 359 61.82 -18.48 -0.98
C PHE A 359 63.11 -19.16 -0.47
N GLU A 360 64.28 -18.60 -0.80
CA GLU A 360 65.58 -19.17 -0.42
C GLU A 360 65.95 -18.93 1.06
N GLN A 361 65.42 -17.88 1.70
CA GLN A 361 65.70 -17.56 3.12
C GLN A 361 64.92 -18.44 4.11
N ALA A 362 63.82 -19.06 3.67
CA ALA A 362 62.91 -19.81 4.53
C ALA A 362 63.32 -21.26 4.84
N ALA A 363 64.43 -21.75 4.28
CA ALA A 363 64.90 -23.11 4.53
C ALA A 363 65.40 -23.34 5.97
N VAL A 364 65.43 -22.29 6.82
CA VAL A 364 66.06 -22.32 8.15
C VAL A 364 65.07 -22.10 9.31
N GLU A 365 63.83 -21.66 9.07
CA GLU A 365 62.89 -21.32 10.15
C GLU A 365 61.81 -22.39 10.38
N LYS A 366 61.62 -22.76 11.65
CA LYS A 366 60.64 -23.77 12.10
C LYS A 366 59.21 -23.28 11.94
N GLU A 367 58.36 -24.18 11.46
CA GLU A 367 56.90 -24.03 11.35
C GLU A 367 56.28 -23.67 12.70
N ASN A 368 55.62 -22.52 12.76
CA ASN A 368 54.60 -22.23 13.76
C ASN A 368 53.26 -22.09 13.02
N ASP A 369 52.36 -23.04 13.25
CA ASP A 369 50.97 -22.97 12.80
C ASP A 369 50.28 -21.78 13.47
N LYS A 370 50.04 -20.71 12.72
CA LYS A 370 49.14 -19.62 13.14
C LYS A 370 47.79 -19.83 12.48
N ASN A 371 46.74 -19.95 13.30
CA ASN A 371 45.35 -20.04 12.86
C ASN A 371 44.98 -18.82 11.98
N LEU A 372 44.04 -18.98 11.03
CA LEU A 372 43.57 -17.89 10.14
C LEU A 372 43.24 -16.57 10.88
N LYS A 373 42.73 -16.70 12.12
CA LYS A 373 42.35 -15.58 13.01
C LYS A 373 43.53 -14.75 13.51
N ASP A 374 44.74 -15.31 13.52
CA ASP A 374 45.98 -14.66 13.96
C ASP A 374 46.86 -14.20 12.77
N SER A 375 46.32 -14.27 11.54
CA SER A 375 47.04 -13.84 10.34
C SER A 375 47.03 -12.31 10.19
N ILE A 376 48.08 -11.77 9.56
CA ILE A 376 48.20 -10.32 9.26
C ILE A 376 47.02 -9.83 8.39
N TYR A 377 46.32 -10.75 7.71
CA TYR A 377 45.15 -10.47 6.89
C TYR A 377 43.85 -10.27 7.69
N ALA A 378 43.82 -10.64 8.98
CA ALA A 378 42.64 -10.56 9.85
C ALA A 378 42.51 -9.21 10.59
N ASP A 379 43.44 -8.26 10.41
CA ASP A 379 43.38 -6.96 11.06
C ASP A 379 42.18 -6.14 10.54
N LYS A 380 41.19 -5.94 11.43
CA LYS A 380 39.95 -5.17 11.19
C LYS A 380 40.11 -3.68 11.49
N SER A 381 41.24 -3.25 12.04
CA SER A 381 41.40 -1.90 12.62
C SER A 381 41.59 -0.79 11.58
N ASN A 382 41.98 -1.12 10.35
CA ASN A 382 42.36 -0.15 9.32
C ASN A 382 41.39 -0.07 8.12
N ASP A 383 40.29 -0.83 8.16
CA ASP A 383 39.30 -0.83 7.09
C ASP A 383 38.25 0.26 7.35
N GLY A 384 38.26 1.33 6.53
CA GLY A 384 37.15 2.29 6.50
C GLY A 384 35.82 1.63 6.09
N LEU A 385 34.70 2.19 6.53
CA LEU A 385 33.36 1.68 6.19
C LEU A 385 33.17 1.60 4.67
N SER A 386 32.62 0.48 4.18
CA SER A 386 32.27 0.35 2.76
C SER A 386 31.21 1.39 2.37
N PRO A 387 31.14 1.81 1.10
CA PRO A 387 30.07 2.69 0.62
C PRO A 387 28.66 2.17 0.95
N ALA A 388 28.47 0.85 0.93
CA ALA A 388 27.17 0.26 1.27
C ALA A 388 26.90 0.26 2.79
N GLU A 389 27.92 0.24 3.63
CA GLU A 389 27.78 0.40 5.09
C GLU A 389 27.48 1.85 5.47
N GLN A 390 28.14 2.81 4.83
CA GLN A 390 27.85 4.24 5.00
C GLN A 390 26.43 4.60 4.56
N GLN A 391 26.02 4.05 3.42
CA GLN A 391 24.64 4.19 2.92
C GLN A 391 23.63 3.58 3.90
N ALA A 392 23.90 2.39 4.45
CA ALA A 392 23.00 1.74 5.41
C ALA A 392 22.83 2.55 6.70
N ARG A 393 23.92 3.13 7.23
CA ARG A 393 23.84 4.01 8.41
C ARG A 393 23.00 5.26 8.14
N SER A 394 23.21 5.88 6.98
CA SER A 394 22.44 7.07 6.57
C SER A 394 20.97 6.71 6.34
N ALA A 395 20.70 5.56 5.72
CA ALA A 395 19.37 5.04 5.46
C ALA A 395 18.57 4.81 6.75
N GLN A 396 19.19 4.27 7.80
CA GLN A 396 18.52 4.00 9.07
C GLN A 396 17.87 5.27 9.65
N SER A 397 18.59 6.39 9.66
CA SER A 397 18.07 7.67 10.17
C SER A 397 16.84 8.17 9.38
N LEU A 398 16.83 7.94 8.06
CA LEU A 398 15.70 8.33 7.20
C LEU A 398 14.49 7.41 7.38
N ILE A 399 14.72 6.12 7.67
CA ILE A 399 13.63 5.19 7.97
C ILE A 399 12.98 5.54 9.32
N ASP A 400 13.79 5.91 10.32
CA ASP A 400 13.28 6.29 11.64
C ASP A 400 12.48 7.61 11.60
N GLU A 401 12.73 8.47 10.60
CA GLU A 401 11.96 9.70 10.36
C GLU A 401 10.60 9.44 9.65
N LEU A 402 10.39 8.25 9.08
CA LEU A 402 9.12 7.92 8.41
C LEU A 402 7.97 7.86 9.43
N PRO A 403 6.80 8.45 9.11
CA PRO A 403 5.61 8.31 9.95
C PRO A 403 5.19 6.84 10.13
N GLU A 404 4.64 6.49 11.30
CA GLU A 404 4.24 5.10 11.64
C GLU A 404 3.26 4.46 10.65
N PHE A 405 2.46 5.28 9.96
CA PHE A 405 1.51 4.81 8.96
C PHE A 405 2.17 4.40 7.64
N VAL A 406 3.43 4.77 7.40
CA VAL A 406 4.20 4.39 6.21
C VAL A 406 4.76 2.99 6.37
N LYS A 407 3.93 1.99 6.05
CA LYS A 407 4.31 0.57 6.13
C LYS A 407 3.83 -0.22 4.91
N PRO A 408 4.51 -1.33 4.58
CA PRO A 408 4.04 -2.24 3.53
C PRO A 408 2.58 -2.64 3.74
N GLY A 409 1.79 -2.59 2.67
CA GLY A 409 0.35 -2.85 2.70
C GLY A 409 -0.52 -1.62 2.52
N VAL A 410 -0.02 -0.43 2.86
CA VAL A 410 -0.80 0.81 2.89
C VAL A 410 -0.88 1.45 1.50
N TRP A 411 -2.06 2.01 1.20
CA TRP A 411 -2.31 2.71 -0.06
C TRP A 411 -2.04 4.20 0.08
N PHE A 412 -1.51 4.79 -0.99
CA PHE A 412 -1.19 6.20 -1.07
C PHE A 412 -1.65 6.78 -2.40
N LYS A 413 -2.06 8.04 -2.39
CA LYS A 413 -2.11 8.88 -3.57
C LYS A 413 -0.73 9.52 -3.72
N ILE A 414 0.00 9.14 -4.75
CA ILE A 414 1.43 9.42 -4.91
C ILE A 414 1.65 10.43 -6.02
N TYR A 415 2.49 11.43 -5.73
CA TYR A 415 2.97 12.38 -6.70
C TYR A 415 3.90 11.73 -7.75
N THR A 416 3.57 11.89 -9.02
CA THR A 416 4.29 11.28 -10.16
C THR A 416 5.14 12.27 -10.95
N GLY A 417 5.24 13.52 -10.50
CA GLY A 417 6.01 14.58 -11.17
C GLY A 417 5.16 15.77 -11.62
N LYS A 418 5.80 16.85 -12.06
CA LYS A 418 5.12 18.10 -12.44
C LYS A 418 4.28 17.88 -13.70
N GLY A 419 2.97 18.15 -13.60
CA GLY A 419 2.03 18.07 -14.72
C GLY A 419 1.44 16.68 -14.99
N LEU A 420 1.81 15.65 -14.21
CA LEU A 420 1.20 14.34 -14.27
C LEU A 420 0.17 14.16 -13.14
N PRO A 421 -0.95 13.45 -13.40
CA PRO A 421 -1.91 13.18 -12.36
C PRO A 421 -1.29 12.26 -11.28
N PRO A 422 -1.57 12.52 -10.00
CA PRO A 422 -1.13 11.64 -8.92
C PRO A 422 -1.77 10.26 -9.06
N ARG A 423 -1.04 9.21 -8.68
CA ARG A 423 -1.47 7.82 -8.85
C ARG A 423 -1.76 7.13 -7.52
N ARG A 424 -2.79 6.31 -7.48
CA ARG A 424 -3.18 5.47 -6.32
C ARG A 424 -2.38 4.19 -6.34
N LEU A 425 -1.37 4.10 -5.47
CA LEU A 425 -0.43 2.98 -5.42
C LEU A 425 -0.29 2.45 -4.00
N LYS A 426 0.03 1.16 -3.91
CA LYS A 426 0.24 0.48 -2.63
C LYS A 426 1.73 0.36 -2.33
N LEU A 427 2.14 0.71 -1.11
CA LEU A 427 3.50 0.47 -0.64
C LEU A 427 3.70 -1.04 -0.46
N SER A 428 4.61 -1.64 -1.23
CA SER A 428 4.87 -3.09 -1.18
C SER A 428 6.13 -3.43 -0.39
N ILE A 429 7.17 -2.59 -0.50
CA ILE A 429 8.51 -2.87 0.04
C ILE A 429 9.11 -1.58 0.56
N VAL A 430 9.73 -1.67 1.74
CA VAL A 430 10.61 -0.65 2.33
C VAL A 430 11.98 -1.30 2.48
N THR A 431 12.99 -0.74 1.82
CA THR A 431 14.37 -1.21 1.90
C THR A 431 15.07 -0.48 3.03
N GLN A 432 15.45 -1.22 4.08
CA GLN A 432 16.12 -0.66 5.26
C GLN A 432 17.53 -0.12 4.91
N GLU A 433 18.22 -0.79 3.99
CA GLU A 433 19.64 -0.55 3.69
C GLU A 433 19.88 0.64 2.78
N SER A 434 18.91 0.99 1.95
CA SER A 434 19.02 2.07 0.96
C SER A 434 17.93 3.14 1.11
N ALA A 435 17.08 3.01 2.14
CA ALA A 435 15.95 3.88 2.43
C ALA A 435 15.08 4.15 1.19
N ARG A 436 14.74 3.10 0.44
CA ARG A 436 13.87 3.19 -0.74
C ARG A 436 12.53 2.50 -0.53
N LEU A 437 11.50 3.12 -1.09
CA LEU A 437 10.09 2.76 -1.01
C LEU A 437 9.59 2.35 -2.39
N ILE A 438 8.93 1.21 -2.47
CA ILE A 438 8.50 0.63 -3.74
C ILE A 438 6.99 0.52 -3.78
N PHE A 439 6.42 1.16 -4.78
CA PHE A 439 4.98 1.28 -4.92
C PHE A 439 4.50 0.47 -6.11
N VAL A 440 3.46 -0.32 -5.86
CA VAL A 440 2.84 -1.21 -6.85
C VAL A 440 1.44 -0.72 -7.19
N ASP A 441 0.99 -1.05 -8.40
CA ASP A 441 -0.40 -0.88 -8.79
C ASP A 441 -1.31 -1.95 -8.14
N ARG A 442 -2.60 -1.86 -8.46
CA ARG A 442 -3.61 -2.86 -8.04
C ARG A 442 -3.36 -4.27 -8.57
N LYS A 443 -2.54 -4.44 -9.60
CA LYS A 443 -2.16 -5.76 -10.13
C LYS A 443 -0.91 -6.30 -9.43
N GLY A 444 -0.31 -5.56 -8.49
CA GLY A 444 0.94 -5.95 -7.82
C GLY A 444 2.19 -5.71 -8.66
N THR A 445 2.08 -4.92 -9.73
CA THR A 445 3.20 -4.57 -10.61
C THR A 445 3.86 -3.29 -10.09
N MET A 446 5.20 -3.27 -10.04
CA MET A 446 5.95 -2.07 -9.64
C MET A 446 5.69 -0.93 -10.63
N VAL A 447 5.35 0.25 -10.11
CA VAL A 447 5.10 1.46 -10.91
C VAL A 447 6.16 2.52 -10.66
N ILE A 448 6.52 2.75 -9.40
CA ILE A 448 7.47 3.80 -9.02
C ILE A 448 8.27 3.40 -7.79
N GLU A 449 9.53 3.81 -7.78
CA GLU A 449 10.46 3.72 -6.66
C GLU A 449 10.78 5.14 -6.20
N LYS A 450 10.73 5.39 -4.87
CA LYS A 450 11.08 6.68 -4.27
C LYS A 450 12.05 6.49 -3.12
N GLY A 451 12.97 7.44 -2.92
CA GLY A 451 13.75 7.53 -1.69
C GLY A 451 12.87 8.00 -0.53
N ALA A 452 13.16 7.54 0.69
CA ALA A 452 12.43 7.89 1.91
C ALA A 452 12.45 9.41 2.14
N GLU A 453 13.61 10.07 1.98
CA GLU A 453 13.74 11.51 2.11
C GLU A 453 12.80 12.29 1.18
N ALA A 454 12.77 11.90 -0.12
CA ALA A 454 11.91 12.53 -1.11
C ALA A 454 10.42 12.31 -0.76
N PHE A 455 10.07 11.11 -0.31
CA PHE A 455 8.71 10.79 0.09
C PHE A 455 8.27 11.52 1.36
N ILE A 456 9.14 11.66 2.35
CA ILE A 456 8.88 12.45 3.57
C ILE A 456 8.59 13.91 3.20
N ARG A 457 9.38 14.49 2.29
CA ARG A 457 9.12 15.84 1.78
C ARG A 457 7.76 15.92 1.06
N GLU A 458 7.44 14.95 0.20
CA GLU A 458 6.15 14.91 -0.48
C GLU A 458 4.96 14.78 0.48
N LEU A 459 5.10 14.05 1.59
CA LEU A 459 4.09 13.96 2.64
C LEU A 459 3.95 15.29 3.40
N ARG A 460 5.05 16.00 3.67
CA ARG A 460 5.04 17.31 4.34
C ARG A 460 4.44 18.42 3.48
N GLU A 461 4.63 18.33 2.16
CA GLU A 461 4.11 19.28 1.17
C GLU A 461 2.68 18.93 0.68
N ASP A 462 2.02 17.95 1.30
CA ASP A 462 0.70 17.43 0.90
C ASP A 462 0.59 16.97 -0.57
N GLN A 463 1.72 16.69 -1.23
CA GLN A 463 1.77 16.19 -2.61
C GLN A 463 1.45 14.71 -2.70
N SER A 464 1.86 13.95 -1.68
CA SER A 464 1.52 12.55 -1.49
C SER A 464 0.70 12.40 -0.21
N GLN A 465 -0.33 11.58 -0.24
CA GLN A 465 -1.27 11.42 0.89
C GLN A 465 -1.61 9.95 1.11
N MET A 466 -1.74 9.55 2.38
CA MET A 466 -2.23 8.21 2.72
C MET A 466 -3.70 8.07 2.35
N LEU A 467 -4.08 6.91 1.83
CA LEU A 467 -5.47 6.50 1.67
C LEU A 467 -5.83 5.63 2.88
N GLU A 468 -6.73 6.13 3.71
CA GLU A 468 -7.11 5.47 4.96
C GLU A 468 -7.93 4.19 4.69
N ASP A 469 -7.72 3.16 5.49
CA ASP A 469 -8.46 1.90 5.44
C ASP A 469 -9.59 1.92 6.49
N HIS A 470 -10.58 2.79 6.28
CA HIS A 470 -11.77 2.90 7.14
C HIS A 470 -13.03 2.48 6.39
N SER A 471 -14.09 2.11 7.15
CA SER A 471 -15.44 2.04 6.57
C SER A 471 -15.79 3.41 6.02
N VAL A 472 -16.06 3.46 4.71
CA VAL A 472 -16.43 4.70 4.04
C VAL A 472 -17.78 5.15 4.56
N PHE A 473 -18.72 4.21 4.77
CA PHE A 473 -20.02 4.47 5.38
C PHE A 473 -19.91 5.12 6.76
N ASP A 474 -19.16 4.51 7.67
CA ASP A 474 -19.07 4.99 9.05
C ASP A 474 -18.33 6.33 9.14
N HIS A 475 -17.30 6.54 8.30
CA HIS A 475 -16.61 7.82 8.20
C HIS A 475 -17.56 8.94 7.72
N ALA A 476 -18.31 8.70 6.65
CA ALA A 476 -19.31 9.64 6.15
C ALA A 476 -20.40 9.91 7.19
N LEU A 477 -20.90 8.85 7.85
CA LEU A 477 -21.89 8.96 8.92
C LEU A 477 -21.39 9.86 10.06
N SER A 478 -20.11 9.75 10.41
CA SER A 478 -19.50 10.57 11.47
C SER A 478 -19.37 12.04 11.08
N GLN A 479 -19.03 12.33 9.82
CA GLN A 479 -19.02 13.70 9.29
C GLN A 479 -20.43 14.32 9.30
N VAL A 480 -21.43 13.52 8.92
CA VAL A 480 -22.86 13.90 8.92
C VAL A 480 -23.34 14.20 10.34
N ILE A 481 -23.04 13.33 11.30
CA ILE A 481 -23.42 13.49 12.72
C ILE A 481 -22.76 14.73 13.32
N SER A 482 -21.45 14.90 13.15
CA SER A 482 -20.75 16.08 13.66
C SER A 482 -21.30 17.39 13.06
N HIS A 483 -21.72 17.39 11.79
CA HIS A 483 -22.36 18.55 11.19
C HIS A 483 -23.76 18.85 11.78
N ILE A 484 -24.54 17.81 12.10
CA ILE A 484 -25.85 17.99 12.74
C ILE A 484 -25.70 18.45 14.18
N SER A 485 -24.74 17.91 14.94
CA SER A 485 -24.52 18.24 16.34
C SER A 485 -23.88 19.62 16.58
N ASN A 486 -23.22 20.19 15.57
CA ASN A 486 -22.65 21.55 15.62
C ASN A 486 -23.61 22.64 15.10
N ARG A 487 -24.83 22.28 14.70
CA ARG A 487 -25.93 23.22 14.44
C ARG A 487 -26.81 23.33 15.66
#